data_AF-A0A381KZC1-F1
#
_entry.id   AF-A0A381KZC1-F1
#
_cell.length_a   1.000
_cell.length_b   1.000
_cell.length_c   1.000
_cell.angle_alpha   90.00
_cell.angle_beta   90.00
_cell.angle_gamma   90.00
#
_symmetry.space_group_name_H-M   'P 1'
#
loop_
_entity.id
_entity.type
_entity.pdbx_description
1 polymer ?
#
loop_
_entity_poly.entity_id
_entity_poly.type
_entity_poly.pdbx_seq_one_letter_code
_entity_poly.pdbx_strand_id
1 'polypeptide(L)'
;ALELLEAIDEKEYTLKQTYRHDLESFFYVLIAGCMSYCRKEAPTHLQNWYSANSTLCFTSKKSDIKDKFQKRILDYFTPVFECLQELALSLRQILFEDKSVGYGTPEDPNVLYEP
;
A
#
# COMPACT_ATOMS: atom_id res chain seq x y z
N ALA A 1 5.87 4.26 -1.50
CA ALA A 1 6.12 2.97 -0.84
C ALA A 1 6.30 1.84 -1.86
N LEU A 2 5.41 1.67 -2.84
CA LEU A 2 5.59 0.62 -3.86
C LEU A 2 6.76 0.90 -4.79
N GLU A 3 6.91 2.14 -5.28
CA GLU A 3 8.05 2.56 -6.11
C GLU A 3 9.39 2.35 -5.40
N LEU A 4 9.49 2.73 -4.12
CA LEU A 4 10.68 2.47 -3.30
C LEU A 4 11.01 0.98 -3.19
N LEU A 5 10.00 0.11 -3.06
CA LEU A 5 10.21 -1.33 -2.96
C LEU A 5 10.64 -1.94 -4.31
N GLU A 6 10.10 -1.43 -5.42
CA GLU A 6 10.52 -1.82 -6.78
C GLU A 6 11.98 -1.38 -7.02
N ALA A 7 12.31 -0.13 -6.71
CA ALA A 7 13.67 0.39 -6.82
C ALA A 7 14.68 -0.42 -5.99
N ILE A 8 14.35 -0.78 -4.74
CA ILE A 8 15.19 -1.66 -3.91
C ILE A 8 15.37 -3.05 -4.55
N ASP A 9 14.31 -3.62 -5.13
CA ASP A 9 14.37 -4.91 -5.82
C ASP A 9 15.28 -4.85 -7.05
N GLU A 10 15.23 -3.73 -7.78
CA GLU A 10 16.06 -3.43 -8.94
C GLU A 10 17.47 -2.93 -8.57
N LYS A 11 17.77 -2.79 -7.27
CA LYS A 11 19.03 -2.27 -6.71
C LYS A 11 19.32 -0.81 -7.10
N GLU A 12 18.28 -0.02 -7.35
CA GLU A 12 18.33 1.41 -7.56
C GLU A 12 18.10 2.16 -6.22
N TYR A 13 19.12 2.86 -5.74
CA TYR A 13 19.08 3.57 -4.45
C TYR A 13 19.02 5.10 -4.58
N THR A 14 18.80 5.58 -5.81
CA THR A 14 18.79 7.02 -6.14
C THR A 14 17.41 7.65 -6.01
N LEU A 15 16.37 6.86 -5.70
CA LEU A 15 15.00 7.35 -5.60
C LEU A 15 14.85 8.32 -4.42
N LYS A 16 14.36 9.53 -4.72
CA LYS A 16 14.10 10.56 -3.70
C LYS A 16 12.78 10.27 -3.00
N GLN A 17 12.77 10.31 -1.66
CA GLN A 17 11.54 10.18 -0.89
C GLN A 17 10.63 11.41 -1.09
N THR A 18 9.33 11.18 -1.24
CA THR A 18 8.30 12.21 -1.47
C THR A 18 7.13 12.03 -0.50
N TYR A 19 6.27 13.05 -0.37
CA TYR A 19 5.05 12.96 0.44
C TYR A 19 4.12 11.81 0.02
N ARG A 20 4.10 11.46 -1.27
CA ARG A 20 3.36 10.31 -1.79
C ARG A 20 3.83 9.03 -1.13
N HIS A 21 5.13 8.86 -0.93
CA HIS A 21 5.67 7.69 -0.25
C HIS A 21 5.21 7.59 1.19
N ASP A 22 5.10 8.71 1.89
CA ASP A 22 4.64 8.75 3.27
C ASP A 22 3.13 8.43 3.35
N LEU A 23 2.32 8.95 2.43
CA LEU A 23 0.89 8.65 2.33
C LEU A 23 0.62 7.17 2.00
N GLU A 24 1.35 6.60 1.03
CA GLU A 24 1.26 5.17 0.72
C GLU A 24 1.69 4.32 1.92
N SER A 25 2.75 4.72 2.64
CA SER A 25 3.22 4.01 3.84
C SER A 25 2.18 4.07 4.96
N PHE A 26 1.58 5.24 5.19
CA PHE A 26 0.46 5.41 6.11
C PHE A 26 -0.70 4.49 5.75
N PHE A 27 -1.07 4.43 4.46
CA PHE A 27 -2.14 3.56 3.99
C PHE A 27 -1.87 2.08 4.30
N TYR A 28 -0.65 1.60 4.06
CA TYR A 28 -0.26 0.23 4.43
C TYR A 28 -0.41 -0.06 5.93
N VAL A 29 0.00 0.88 6.79
CA VAL A 29 -0.14 0.75 8.25
C VAL A 29 -1.61 0.75 8.66
N LEU A 30 -2.43 1.63 8.08
CA LEU A 30 -3.87 1.72 8.34
C LEU A 30 -4.56 0.38 8.06
N ILE A 31 -4.39 -0.17 6.86
CA ILE A 31 -5.08 -1.41 6.47
C ILE A 31 -4.53 -2.63 7.21
N ALA A 32 -3.22 -2.70 7.49
CA ALA A 32 -2.64 -3.75 8.30
C ALA A 32 -3.19 -3.72 9.74
N GLY A 33 -3.37 -2.53 10.31
CA GLY A 33 -4.02 -2.32 11.59
C GLY A 33 -5.48 -2.81 11.58
N CYS A 34 -6.28 -2.38 10.60
CA CYS A 34 -7.69 -2.76 10.48
C CYS A 34 -7.89 -4.29 10.39
N MET A 35 -6.96 -4.99 9.73
CA MET A 35 -6.99 -6.44 9.60
C MET A 35 -6.49 -7.19 10.85
N SER A 36 -5.54 -6.62 11.60
CA SER A 36 -4.81 -7.35 12.65
C SER A 36 -5.26 -7.00 14.07
N TYR A 37 -5.87 -5.84 14.27
CA TYR A 37 -6.29 -5.38 15.59
C TYR A 37 -7.31 -6.34 16.23
N CYS A 38 -7.21 -6.54 17.55
CA CYS A 38 -7.99 -7.52 18.31
C CYS A 38 -7.85 -8.99 17.86
N ARG A 39 -6.98 -9.33 16.91
CA ARG A 39 -6.65 -10.72 16.58
C ARG A 39 -5.45 -11.19 17.39
N LYS A 40 -5.45 -12.47 17.78
CA LYS A 40 -4.27 -13.12 18.40
C LYS A 40 -3.11 -13.24 17.41
N GLU A 41 -3.45 -13.46 16.13
CA GLU A 41 -2.50 -13.59 15.04
C GLU A 41 -3.00 -12.77 13.84
N ALA A 42 -2.09 -12.04 13.21
CA ALA A 42 -2.38 -11.31 11.97
C ALA A 42 -2.67 -12.30 10.82
N PRO A 43 -3.43 -11.89 9.79
CA PRO A 43 -3.63 -12.72 8.61
C PRO A 43 -2.29 -13.19 8.02
N THR A 44 -2.18 -14.50 7.76
CA THR A 44 -0.91 -15.13 7.37
C THR A 44 -0.31 -14.54 6.10
N HIS A 45 -1.13 -14.07 5.15
CA HIS A 45 -0.62 -13.43 3.94
C HIS A 45 0.08 -12.09 4.19
N LEU A 46 -0.19 -11.41 5.31
CA LEU A 46 0.55 -10.21 5.69
C LEU A 46 1.99 -10.51 6.09
N GLN A 47 2.35 -11.76 6.42
CA GLN A 47 3.75 -12.12 6.67
C GLN A 47 4.63 -11.81 5.46
N ASN A 48 4.09 -11.94 4.24
CA ASN A 48 4.82 -11.60 3.02
C ASN A 48 5.13 -10.10 2.92
N TRP A 49 4.28 -9.22 3.47
CA TRP A 49 4.49 -7.77 3.46
C TRP A 49 5.66 -7.31 4.35
N TYR A 50 6.06 -8.16 5.29
CA TYR A 50 7.17 -7.93 6.20
C TYR A 50 8.37 -8.84 5.91
N SER A 51 8.34 -9.54 4.77
CA SER A 51 9.44 -10.40 4.38
C SER A 51 10.72 -9.60 4.13
N ALA A 52 11.86 -10.16 4.57
CA ALA A 52 13.18 -9.62 4.22
C ALA A 52 13.53 -9.80 2.73
N ASN A 53 12.77 -10.64 2.01
CA ASN A 53 12.88 -10.76 0.55
C ASN A 53 12.10 -9.61 -0.11
N SER A 54 12.83 -8.66 -0.72
CA SER A 54 12.28 -7.47 -1.37
C SER A 54 11.27 -7.84 -2.47
N THR A 55 11.61 -8.81 -3.32
CA THR A 55 10.76 -9.26 -4.42
C THR A 55 9.44 -9.80 -3.90
N LEU A 56 9.47 -10.64 -2.87
CA LEU A 56 8.26 -11.21 -2.26
C LEU A 56 7.41 -10.13 -1.58
N CYS A 57 8.04 -9.21 -0.86
CA CYS A 57 7.37 -8.08 -0.21
C CYS A 57 6.68 -7.19 -1.24
N PHE A 58 7.41 -6.79 -2.28
CA PHE A 58 6.92 -5.95 -3.36
C PHE A 58 5.77 -6.60 -4.11
N THR A 59 5.98 -7.81 -4.65
CA THR A 59 4.97 -8.51 -5.46
C THR A 59 3.70 -8.82 -4.66
N SER A 60 3.81 -9.16 -3.38
CA SER A 60 2.66 -9.39 -2.50
C SER A 60 1.88 -8.11 -2.27
N LYS A 61 2.55 -7.01 -1.87
CA LYS A 61 1.91 -5.71 -1.68
C LYS A 61 1.26 -5.19 -2.97
N LYS A 62 1.94 -5.33 -4.11
CA LYS A 62 1.41 -4.93 -5.42
C LYS A 62 0.14 -5.73 -5.76
N SER A 63 0.17 -7.05 -5.63
CA SER A 63 -0.98 -7.91 -5.96
C SER A 63 -2.16 -7.68 -5.01
N ASP A 64 -1.91 -7.53 -3.72
CA ASP A 64 -2.96 -7.31 -2.72
C ASP A 64 -3.62 -5.94 -2.91
N ILE A 65 -2.85 -4.90 -3.26
CA ILE A 65 -3.39 -3.56 -3.48
C ILE A 65 -4.04 -3.42 -4.85
N LYS A 66 -3.46 -3.97 -5.93
CA LYS A 66 -3.99 -3.76 -7.28
C LYS A 66 -5.07 -4.76 -7.66
N ASP A 67 -4.85 -6.04 -7.42
CA ASP A 67 -5.67 -7.10 -8.04
C ASP A 67 -6.62 -7.76 -7.05
N LYS A 68 -6.22 -7.86 -5.78
CA LYS A 68 -6.89 -8.70 -4.78
C LYS A 68 -7.43 -7.91 -3.59
N PHE A 69 -7.61 -6.59 -3.74
CA PHE A 69 -7.91 -5.70 -2.61
C PHE A 69 -9.14 -6.13 -1.81
N GLN A 70 -10.25 -6.45 -2.47
CA GLN A 70 -11.44 -6.96 -1.76
C GLN A 70 -11.11 -8.20 -0.92
N LYS A 71 -10.60 -9.24 -1.59
CA LYS A 71 -10.41 -10.58 -1.01
C LYS A 71 -9.25 -10.69 -0.02
N ARG A 72 -8.24 -9.83 -0.13
CA ARG A 72 -7.01 -9.89 0.69
C ARG A 72 -6.95 -8.77 1.72
N ILE A 73 -7.74 -7.70 1.57
CA ILE A 73 -7.75 -6.55 2.49
C ILE A 73 -9.12 -6.39 3.15
N LEU A 74 -10.15 -6.03 2.38
CA LEU A 74 -11.45 -5.64 2.95
C LEU A 74 -12.13 -6.79 3.70
N ASP A 75 -12.18 -7.98 3.09
CA ASP A 75 -12.77 -9.18 3.69
C ASP A 75 -12.03 -9.63 4.98
N TYR A 76 -10.83 -9.08 5.24
CA TYR A 76 -10.03 -9.37 6.42
C TYR A 76 -10.11 -8.28 7.50
N PHE A 77 -10.80 -7.17 7.26
CA PHE A 77 -11.03 -6.17 8.30
C PHE A 77 -11.75 -6.81 9.50
N THR A 78 -11.33 -6.43 10.70
CA THR A 78 -12.02 -6.91 11.90
C THR A 78 -13.36 -6.19 12.04
N PRO A 79 -14.36 -6.78 12.74
CA PRO A 79 -15.70 -6.19 12.83
C PRO A 79 -15.72 -4.76 13.38
N VAL A 80 -14.77 -4.41 14.24
CA VAL A 80 -14.65 -3.05 14.82
C VAL A 80 -14.26 -2.00 13.77
N PHE A 81 -13.64 -2.41 12.66
CA PHE A 81 -13.16 -1.53 11.60
C PHE A 81 -13.90 -1.69 10.27
N GLU A 82 -15.00 -2.42 10.22
CA GLU A 82 -15.80 -2.58 8.99
C GLU A 82 -16.24 -1.22 8.41
N CYS A 83 -16.54 -0.24 9.28
CA CYS A 83 -16.87 1.12 8.86
C CYS A 83 -15.75 1.86 8.10
N LEU A 84 -14.50 1.40 8.18
CA LEU A 84 -13.36 1.98 7.48
C LEU A 84 -13.14 1.39 6.09
N GLN A 85 -13.91 0.38 5.67
CA GLN A 85 -13.72 -0.24 4.35
C GLN A 85 -13.93 0.76 3.20
N GLU A 86 -14.96 1.60 3.27
CA GLU A 86 -15.22 2.65 2.27
C GLU A 86 -14.11 3.70 2.22
N LEU A 87 -13.56 4.06 3.40
CA LEU A 87 -12.40 4.95 3.47
C LEU A 87 -11.17 4.28 2.82
N ALA A 88 -10.91 3.01 3.12
CA ALA A 88 -9.78 2.28 2.55
C ALA A 88 -9.89 2.12 1.03
N LEU A 89 -11.11 1.90 0.50
CA LEU A 89 -11.40 1.91 -0.93
C LEU A 89 -11.10 3.27 -1.56
N SER A 90 -11.61 4.33 -0.96
CA SER A 90 -11.42 5.70 -1.46
C SER A 90 -9.94 6.09 -1.49
N LEU A 91 -9.21 5.82 -0.40
CA LEU A 91 -7.78 6.07 -0.32
C LEU A 91 -6.99 5.23 -1.33
N ARG A 92 -7.35 3.96 -1.53
CA ARG A 92 -6.72 3.13 -2.56
C ARG A 92 -6.88 3.74 -3.95
N GLN A 93 -8.08 4.18 -4.29
CA GLN A 93 -8.36 4.78 -5.60
C GLN A 93 -7.50 6.02 -5.82
N ILE A 94 -7.46 6.92 -4.83
CA ILE A 94 -6.66 8.14 -4.85
C ILE A 94 -5.16 7.84 -4.99
N LEU A 95 -4.65 6.87 -4.20
CA LEU A 95 -3.20 6.62 -4.10
C LEU A 95 -2.64 5.66 -5.16
N PHE A 96 -3.45 4.79 -5.77
CA PHE A 96 -2.94 3.70 -6.61
C PHE A 96 -3.70 3.50 -7.94
N GLU A 97 -4.86 4.11 -8.14
CA GLU A 97 -5.66 3.95 -9.37
C GLU A 97 -5.62 5.17 -10.31
N ASP A 98 -4.87 6.22 -9.98
CA ASP A 98 -4.62 7.31 -10.92
C ASP A 98 -3.81 6.79 -12.12
N LYS A 99 -4.51 6.65 -13.25
CA LYS A 99 -3.95 6.12 -14.50
C LYS A 99 -2.97 7.06 -15.18
N SER A 100 -2.95 8.34 -14.79
CA SER A 100 -2.04 9.34 -15.37
C SER A 100 -0.64 9.29 -14.74
N VAL A 101 -0.54 8.82 -13.50
CA VAL A 101 0.72 8.79 -12.72
C VAL A 101 1.17 7.37 -12.36
N GLY A 102 0.26 6.39 -12.37
CA GLY A 102 0.57 5.04 -11.90
C GLY A 102 0.85 5.02 -10.40
N TYR A 103 1.90 4.32 -9.97
CA TYR A 103 2.36 4.27 -8.57
C TYR A 103 3.76 4.86 -8.39
N GLY A 104 4.30 5.51 -9.43
CA GLY A 104 5.59 6.17 -9.40
C GLY A 104 5.47 7.64 -8.96
N THR A 105 6.60 8.23 -8.62
CA THR A 105 6.72 9.67 -8.38
C THR A 105 6.70 10.37 -9.75
N PRO A 106 5.76 11.28 -10.02
CA PRO A 106 5.78 12.06 -11.26
C PRO A 106 7.02 12.97 -11.29
N GLU A 107 7.53 13.24 -12.49
CA GLU A 107 8.72 14.09 -12.68
C GLU A 107 8.55 15.48 -12.06
N ASP A 108 7.34 16.03 -12.12
CA ASP A 108 6.96 17.24 -11.39
C ASP A 108 6.11 16.86 -10.16
N PRO A 109 6.63 17.02 -8.93
CA PRO A 109 5.87 16.73 -7.72
C PRO A 109 4.68 17.69 -7.53
N ASN A 110 4.69 18.90 -8.12
CA ASN A 110 3.60 19.86 -7.97
C ASN A 110 2.30 19.39 -8.64
N VAL A 111 2.38 18.52 -9.65
CA VAL A 111 1.22 17.91 -10.32
C VAL A 111 0.29 17.17 -9.34
N LEU A 112 0.82 16.70 -8.21
CA LEU A 112 0.05 15.97 -7.19
C LEU A 112 -0.48 16.84 -6.04
N TYR A 113 0.07 18.04 -5.82
CA TYR A 113 -0.20 18.82 -4.60
C TYR A 113 -0.60 20.27 -4.87
N GLU A 114 -0.70 20.69 -6.14
CA GLU A 114 -1.28 22.00 -6.46
C GLU A 114 -2.80 22.02 -6.14
N PRO A 115 -3.31 23.09 -5.50
CA PRO A 115 -4.72 23.22 -5.10
C PRO A 115 -5.72 23.29 -6.26
#